data_AF-A0A151EUS4-F1
#
_entry.id   AF-A0A151EUS4-F1
#
_cell.length_a   1.000
_cell.length_b   1.000
_cell.length_c   1.000
_cell.angle_alpha   90.00
_cell.angle_beta   90.00
_cell.angle_gamma   90.00
#
_symmetry.space_group_name_H-M   'P 1'
#
loop_
_entity.id
_entity.type
_entity.pdbx_description
1 polymer ?
#
loop_
_entity_poly.entity_id
_entity_poly.type
_entity_poly.pdbx_seq_one_letter_code
_entity_poly.pdbx_strand_id
1 'polypeptide(L)'
;MKLALWHTERERTLVVFCIFISLACIILIFAILYDRDTWKEDVDGDGVDEIVEETHLFGGRYLRTITQEDGTLYQTEHNRQGDITHEWKMVLNSDRKTYTIYVWDKGKEEWLLDQNQNGISDKDEQ
;
A
#
# COMPACT_ATOMS: atom_id res chain seq x y z
N MET A 1 -35.63 41.75 0.12
CA MET A 1 -36.77 40.81 0.00
C MET A 1 -36.21 39.40 0.15
N LYS A 2 -36.75 38.61 1.07
CA LYS A 2 -36.17 37.37 1.61
C LYS A 2 -36.23 36.23 0.58
N LEU A 3 -35.12 35.57 0.30
CA LEU A 3 -35.10 34.28 -0.41
C LEU A 3 -35.69 33.22 0.53
N ALA A 4 -36.97 32.90 0.34
CA ALA A 4 -37.64 31.82 1.05
C ALA A 4 -37.21 30.49 0.43
N LEU A 5 -36.14 29.89 0.98
CA LEU A 5 -35.77 28.50 0.74
C LEU A 5 -36.79 27.60 1.46
N TRP A 6 -37.86 27.27 0.74
CA TRP A 6 -38.89 26.34 1.18
C TRP A 6 -38.39 24.91 0.95
N HIS A 7 -37.51 24.41 1.81
CA HIS A 7 -37.17 22.99 1.81
C HIS A 7 -38.30 22.22 2.48
N THR A 8 -39.07 21.45 1.70
CA THR A 8 -40.02 20.49 2.26
C THR A 8 -39.26 19.39 3.00
N GLU A 9 -39.80 18.86 4.11
CA GLU A 9 -39.14 17.81 4.91
C GLU A 9 -38.64 16.64 4.05
N ARG A 10 -39.40 16.31 3.01
CA ARG A 10 -39.09 15.27 2.02
C ARG A 10 -37.75 15.49 1.29
N GLU A 11 -37.41 16.72 0.92
CA GLU A 11 -36.13 17.04 0.26
C GLU A 11 -34.95 16.90 1.23
N ARG A 12 -35.13 17.31 2.49
CA ARG A 12 -34.11 17.11 3.54
C ARG A 12 -33.85 15.64 3.79
N THR A 13 -34.90 14.81 3.85
CA THR A 13 -34.77 13.35 3.98
C THR A 13 -34.05 12.74 2.79
N LEU A 14 -34.34 13.17 1.56
CA LEU A 14 -33.66 12.68 0.36
C LEU A 14 -32.17 13.06 0.35
N VAL A 15 -31.82 14.29 0.73
CA VAL A 15 -30.42 14.72 0.81
C VAL A 15 -29.65 13.90 1.84
N VAL A 16 -30.21 13.71 3.03
CA VAL A 16 -29.61 12.89 4.08
C VAL A 16 -29.42 11.44 3.61
N PHE A 17 -30.42 10.86 2.97
CA PHE A 17 -30.35 9.51 2.42
C PHE A 17 -29.28 9.36 1.33
N CYS A 18 -29.16 10.34 0.41
CA CYS A 18 -28.11 10.37 -0.60
C CYS A 18 -26.71 10.46 0.01
N ILE A 19 -26.53 11.22 1.10
CA ILE A 19 -25.25 11.28 1.83
C ILE A 19 -24.91 9.92 2.43
N PHE A 20 -25.88 9.25 3.08
CA PHE A 20 -25.66 7.92 3.65
C PHE A 20 -25.33 6.88 2.58
N ILE A 21 -26.02 6.88 1.43
CA ILE A 21 -25.69 5.99 0.31
C ILE A 21 -24.28 6.28 -0.20
N SER A 22 -23.94 7.55 -0.40
CA SER A 22 -22.61 7.93 -0.89
C SER A 22 -21.51 7.46 0.07
N LEU A 23 -21.72 7.64 1.39
CA LEU A 23 -20.80 7.17 2.41
C LEU A 23 -20.66 5.65 2.41
N ALA A 24 -21.78 4.92 2.29
CA ALA A 24 -21.79 3.46 2.21
C ALA A 24 -21.08 2.96 0.94
N CYS A 25 -21.29 3.61 -0.21
CA CYS A 25 -20.59 3.31 -1.44
C CYS A 25 -19.08 3.55 -1.30
N ILE A 26 -18.65 4.64 -0.66
CA ILE A 26 -17.23 4.90 -0.40
C ILE A 26 -16.64 3.79 0.47
N ILE A 27 -17.28 3.44 1.57
CA ILE A 27 -16.82 2.36 2.47
C ILE A 27 -16.72 1.02 1.72
N LEU A 28 -17.74 0.70 0.90
CA LEU A 28 -17.75 -0.51 0.10
C LEU A 28 -16.63 -0.52 -0.95
N ILE A 29 -16.38 0.61 -1.60
CA ILE A 29 -15.26 0.77 -2.55
C ILE A 29 -13.93 0.54 -1.82
N PHE A 30 -13.73 1.12 -0.64
CA PHE A 30 -12.51 0.88 0.15
C PHE A 30 -12.35 -0.59 0.54
N ALA A 31 -13.42 -1.25 0.99
CA ALA A 31 -13.39 -2.66 1.37
C ALA A 31 -13.10 -3.60 0.19
N ILE A 32 -13.56 -3.26 -1.03
CA ILE A 32 -13.30 -4.06 -2.24
C ILE A 32 -11.92 -3.78 -2.83
N LEU A 33 -11.44 -2.53 -2.74
CA LEU A 33 -10.19 -2.12 -3.37
C LEU A 33 -8.95 -2.34 -2.50
N TYR A 34 -9.10 -2.41 -1.18
CA TYR A 34 -8.01 -2.65 -0.24
C TYR A 34 -8.23 -3.97 0.46
N ASP A 35 -8.10 -5.05 -0.31
CA ASP A 35 -7.96 -6.38 0.26
C ASP A 35 -6.51 -6.55 0.73
N ARG A 36 -6.36 -6.81 2.01
CA ARG A 36 -5.06 -6.94 2.67
C ARG A 36 -5.05 -8.25 3.44
N ASP A 37 -4.29 -9.20 2.93
CA ASP A 37 -4.01 -10.44 3.63
C ASP A 37 -2.77 -10.27 4.49
N THR A 38 -2.80 -10.77 5.72
CA THR A 38 -1.66 -10.73 6.63
C THR A 38 -1.57 -12.05 7.39
N TRP A 39 -0.41 -12.70 7.32
CA TRP A 39 -0.15 -13.96 8.00
C TRP A 39 1.30 -14.05 8.50
N LYS A 40 1.62 -15.18 9.13
CA LYS A 40 2.96 -15.51 9.61
C LYS A 40 3.49 -16.72 8.85
N GLU A 41 4.71 -16.64 8.36
CA GLU A 41 5.36 -17.68 7.55
C GLU A 41 6.87 -17.55 7.71
N ASP A 42 7.58 -18.68 7.83
CA ASP A 42 9.04 -18.76 7.75
C ASP A 42 9.45 -18.74 6.26
N VAL A 43 9.78 -17.55 5.77
CA VAL A 43 10.04 -17.27 4.35
C VAL A 43 11.46 -17.70 3.96
N ASP A 44 12.45 -17.47 4.83
CA ASP A 44 13.86 -17.72 4.52
C ASP A 44 14.39 -19.08 5.04
N GLY A 45 13.59 -19.80 5.83
CA GLY A 45 13.87 -21.15 6.30
C GLY A 45 14.78 -21.20 7.53
N ASP A 46 14.94 -20.08 8.24
CA ASP A 46 15.74 -20.00 9.47
C ASP A 46 15.00 -20.51 10.72
N GLY A 47 13.72 -20.82 10.59
CA GLY A 47 12.85 -21.31 11.67
C GLY A 47 12.16 -20.22 12.48
N VAL A 48 12.21 -18.95 12.03
CA VAL A 48 11.52 -17.81 12.63
C VAL A 48 10.41 -17.34 11.68
N ASP A 49 9.18 -17.23 12.20
CA ASP A 49 8.06 -16.72 11.40
C ASP A 49 8.20 -15.20 11.14
N GLU A 50 8.27 -14.78 9.87
CA GLU A 50 8.09 -13.39 9.47
C GLU A 50 6.61 -13.00 9.34
N ILE A 51 6.34 -11.69 9.44
CA ILE A 51 5.01 -11.17 9.09
C ILE A 51 4.98 -10.90 7.60
N VAL A 52 4.09 -11.61 6.89
CA VAL A 52 3.83 -11.42 5.48
C VAL A 52 2.53 -10.65 5.31
N GLU A 53 2.57 -9.59 4.49
CA GLU A 53 1.42 -8.78 4.12
C GLU A 53 1.31 -8.71 2.61
N GLU A 54 0.15 -9.02 2.06
CA GLU A 54 -0.16 -8.81 0.64
C GLU A 54 -1.25 -7.76 0.51
N THR A 55 -0.95 -6.71 -0.25
CA THR A 55 -1.90 -5.66 -0.60
C THR A 55 -2.23 -5.75 -2.08
N HIS A 56 -3.48 -6.05 -2.40
CA HIS A 56 -3.93 -6.08 -3.79
C HIS A 56 -4.13 -4.65 -4.31
N LEU A 57 -3.41 -4.32 -5.39
CA LEU A 57 -3.45 -3.03 -6.05
C LEU A 57 -4.40 -3.07 -7.26
N PHE A 58 -4.82 -1.90 -7.71
CA PHE A 58 -5.65 -1.78 -8.89
C PHE A 58 -4.97 -2.38 -10.13
N GLY A 59 -5.75 -3.02 -11.00
CA GLY A 59 -5.25 -3.65 -12.23
C GLY A 59 -4.72 -5.07 -12.05
N GLY A 60 -4.92 -5.68 -10.88
CA GLY A 60 -4.49 -7.05 -10.57
C GLY A 60 -3.01 -7.16 -10.22
N ARG A 61 -2.36 -6.03 -9.95
CA ARG A 61 -1.03 -5.99 -9.30
C ARG A 61 -1.20 -6.28 -7.82
N TYR A 62 -0.14 -6.71 -7.16
CA TYR A 62 -0.12 -6.78 -5.72
C TYR A 62 1.26 -6.48 -5.17
N LEU A 63 1.28 -6.05 -3.91
CA LEU A 63 2.47 -5.69 -3.17
C LEU A 63 2.62 -6.67 -2.02
N ARG A 64 3.67 -7.48 -2.03
CA ARG A 64 4.01 -8.39 -0.93
C ARG A 64 5.09 -7.76 -0.08
N THR A 65 4.81 -7.60 1.20
CA THR A 65 5.73 -7.03 2.20
C THR A 65 6.04 -8.10 3.24
N ILE A 66 7.32 -8.34 3.49
CA ILE A 66 7.83 -9.28 4.47
C ILE A 66 8.55 -8.46 5.53
N THR A 67 8.13 -8.60 6.79
CA THR A 67 8.73 -7.90 7.93
C THR A 67 9.56 -8.88 8.75
N GLN A 68 10.86 -8.63 8.81
CA GLN A 68 11.78 -9.38 9.66
C GLN A 68 11.74 -8.94 11.12
N GLU A 69 12.28 -9.76 12.02
CA GLU A 69 12.31 -9.50 13.46
C GLU A 69 13.07 -8.20 13.81
N ASP A 70 14.12 -7.87 13.05
CA ASP A 70 14.92 -6.65 13.23
C ASP A 70 14.20 -5.37 12.76
N GLY A 71 13.01 -5.51 12.17
CA GLY A 71 12.23 -4.42 11.58
C GLY A 71 12.61 -4.08 10.15
N THR A 72 13.52 -4.83 9.51
CA THR A 72 13.78 -4.74 8.08
C THR A 72 12.55 -5.19 7.30
N LEU A 73 12.17 -4.41 6.30
CA LEU A 73 11.07 -4.74 5.39
C LEU A 73 11.63 -5.09 4.02
N TYR A 74 11.18 -6.20 3.47
CA TYR A 74 11.37 -6.53 2.05
C TYR A 74 10.02 -6.38 1.36
N GLN A 75 9.96 -5.58 0.32
CA GLN A 75 8.75 -5.33 -0.42
C GLN A 75 8.94 -5.69 -1.88
N THR A 76 8.04 -6.49 -2.42
CA THR A 76 8.07 -6.95 -3.80
C THR A 76 6.75 -6.60 -4.46
N GLU A 77 6.83 -5.92 -5.60
CA GLU A 77 5.67 -5.62 -6.41
C GLU A 77 5.57 -6.61 -7.55
N HIS A 78 4.38 -7.19 -7.70
CA HIS A 78 4.04 -8.12 -8.75
C HIS A 78 3.04 -7.51 -9.74
N ASN A 79 3.26 -7.78 -11.03
CA ASN A 79 2.29 -7.46 -12.06
C ASN A 79 1.09 -8.44 -12.03
N ARG A 80 0.14 -8.27 -12.96
CA ARG A 80 -1.04 -9.14 -13.09
C ARG A 80 -0.71 -10.59 -13.44
N GLN A 81 0.46 -10.83 -14.01
CA GLN A 81 0.97 -12.14 -14.38
C GLN A 81 1.70 -12.83 -13.22
N GLY A 82 1.96 -12.09 -12.12
CA GLY A 82 2.75 -12.55 -10.98
C GLY A 82 4.26 -12.28 -11.12
N ASP A 83 4.72 -11.64 -12.19
CA ASP A 83 6.13 -11.31 -12.35
C ASP A 83 6.51 -10.14 -11.44
N ILE A 84 7.70 -10.22 -10.84
CA ILE A 84 8.25 -9.17 -10.00
C ILE A 84 8.69 -7.98 -10.86
N THR A 85 8.02 -6.84 -10.68
CA THR A 85 8.36 -5.58 -11.35
C THR A 85 9.35 -4.74 -10.55
N HIS A 86 9.22 -4.72 -9.23
CA HIS A 86 10.09 -3.96 -8.34
C HIS A 86 10.36 -4.73 -7.05
N GLU A 87 11.54 -4.51 -6.48
CA GLU A 87 11.95 -5.10 -5.20
C GLU A 87 12.62 -3.99 -4.39
N TRP A 88 12.13 -3.80 -3.17
CA TRP A 88 12.67 -2.83 -2.23
C TRP A 88 13.10 -3.52 -0.95
N LYS A 89 14.14 -2.96 -0.34
CA LYS A 89 14.60 -3.27 1.01
C LYS A 89 14.57 -1.99 1.83
N MET A 90 13.89 -2.02 2.96
CA MET A 90 13.79 -0.87 3.86
C MET A 90 14.40 -1.25 5.19
N VAL A 91 15.48 -0.58 5.57
CA VAL A 91 16.19 -0.83 6.83
C VAL A 91 15.83 0.25 7.82
N LEU A 92 15.35 -0.14 8.99
CA LEU A 92 14.95 0.80 10.03
C LEU A 92 16.18 1.53 10.59
N ASN A 93 16.13 2.85 10.61
CA ASN A 93 17.21 3.69 11.12
C ASN A 93 17.31 3.61 12.65
N SER A 94 18.45 4.06 13.18
CA SER A 94 18.72 4.10 14.63
C SER A 94 17.72 4.99 15.41
N ASP A 95 17.07 5.93 14.73
CA ASP A 95 16.00 6.76 15.29
C ASP A 95 14.67 6.00 15.50
N ARG A 96 14.56 4.77 14.97
CA ARG A 96 13.39 3.88 14.95
C ARG A 96 12.12 4.53 14.40
N LYS A 97 12.26 5.53 13.54
CA LYS A 97 11.15 6.30 12.95
C LYS A 97 11.24 6.38 11.43
N THR A 98 12.44 6.33 10.90
CA THR A 98 12.69 6.45 9.47
C THR A 98 13.30 5.17 8.92
N TYR A 99 13.14 4.95 7.62
CA TYR A 99 13.76 3.85 6.91
C TYR A 99 14.76 4.40 5.91
N THR A 100 15.89 3.72 5.76
CA THR A 100 16.68 3.83 4.54
C THR A 100 16.14 2.83 3.53
N ILE A 101 15.65 3.34 2.41
CA ILE A 101 15.01 2.56 1.36
C ILE A 101 16.02 2.31 0.24
N TYR A 102 16.04 1.07 -0.22
CA TYR A 102 16.86 0.59 -1.32
C TYR A 102 15.97 -0.12 -2.36
N VAL A 103 16.36 -0.05 -3.63
CA VAL A 103 15.77 -0.80 -4.75
C VAL A 103 16.77 -1.81 -5.29
N TRP A 104 16.29 -2.97 -5.73
CA TRP A 104 17.13 -4.00 -6.34
C TRP A 104 17.41 -3.66 -7.82
N ASP A 105 18.68 -3.46 -8.17
CA ASP A 105 19.13 -3.35 -9.55
C ASP A 105 19.44 -4.76 -10.09
N LYS A 106 18.51 -5.33 -10.87
CA LYS A 106 18.70 -6.65 -11.51
C LYS A 106 19.87 -6.71 -12.49
N GLY A 107 20.29 -5.56 -13.05
CA GLY A 107 21.40 -5.49 -14.00
C GLY A 107 22.77 -5.56 -13.31
N LYS A 108 22.87 -5.03 -12.10
CA LYS A 108 24.10 -5.01 -11.29
C LYS A 108 24.10 -6.02 -10.13
N GLU A 109 22.96 -6.65 -9.86
CA GLU A 109 22.74 -7.56 -8.72
C GLU A 109 23.11 -6.90 -7.37
N GLU A 110 22.70 -5.64 -7.19
CA GLU A 110 22.98 -4.88 -5.97
C GLU A 110 21.78 -4.03 -5.51
N TRP A 111 21.74 -3.75 -4.21
CA TRP A 111 20.79 -2.82 -3.61
C TRP A 111 21.28 -1.38 -3.77
N LEU A 112 20.52 -0.56 -4.48
CA LEU A 112 20.80 0.85 -4.70
C LEU A 112 19.88 1.73 -3.86
N LEU A 113 20.37 2.90 -3.45
CA LEU A 113 19.57 3.85 -2.69
C LEU A 113 18.39 4.35 -3.54
N ASP A 114 17.18 4.29 -3.00
CA ASP A 114 15.94 4.80 -3.60
C ASP A 114 15.11 5.42 -2.45
N GLN A 115 15.44 6.65 -2.04
CA GLN A 115 14.77 7.27 -0.89
C GLN A 115 13.32 7.67 -1.16
N ASN A 116 12.94 7.83 -2.42
CA ASN A 116 11.58 8.24 -2.80
C ASN A 116 10.65 7.04 -3.06
N GLN A 117 11.20 5.82 -3.07
CA GLN A 117 10.51 4.55 -3.28
C GLN A 117 9.74 4.50 -4.60
N ASN A 118 10.31 5.04 -5.67
CA ASN A 118 9.67 5.03 -6.98
C ASN A 118 10.13 3.88 -7.87
N GLY A 119 11.05 3.04 -7.39
CA GLY A 119 11.59 1.90 -8.13
C GLY A 119 12.74 2.25 -9.07
N ILE A 120 13.24 3.49 -9.00
CA ILE A 120 14.41 4.00 -9.73
C ILE A 120 15.44 4.42 -8.69
N SER A 121 16.71 4.09 -8.90
CA SER A 121 17.73 4.51 -7.96
C SER A 121 17.92 6.03 -7.98
N ASP A 122 18.19 6.63 -6.81
CA ASP A 122 18.44 8.08 -6.67
C ASP A 122 19.62 8.56 -7.56
N LYS A 123 20.50 7.65 -7.98
CA LYS A 123 21.64 7.93 -8.86
C LYS A 123 21.23 8.00 -10.34
N ASP A 124 20.23 7.22 -10.74
CA ASP A 124 19.77 7.16 -12.13
C ASP A 124 18.73 8.25 -12.45
N GLU A 125 18.21 8.94 -11.42
CA GLU A 125 17.34 10.12 -11.57
C GLU A 125 18.09 11.43 -11.91
N GLN A 126 19.43 11.46 -11.76
CA GLN A 126 20.28 12.65 -11.96
C GLN A 126 20.82 12.77 -13.39
#